data_AF-A0A6B3NTL2-F1
#
_entry.id   AF-A0A6B3NTL2-F1
#
_cell.length_a   1.000
_cell.length_b   1.000
_cell.length_c   1.000
_cell.angle_alpha   90.00
_cell.angle_beta   90.00
_cell.angle_gamma   90.00
#
_symmetry.space_group_name_H-M   'P 1'
#
loop_
_entity.id
_entity.type
_entity.pdbx_description
1 polymer ?
#
loop_
_entity_poly.entity_id
_entity_poly.type
_entity_poly.pdbx_seq_one_letter_code
_entity_poly.pdbx_strand_id
1 'polypeptide(L)'
;MPNDGKVVPFKATADHASRTPMARLPVILLQVRDKAAQQLRQALQSLFDNADDTLFEMADTAPDDAEQNLFFEAMRDLRLKRKSIERAFLDLYYQAFIDIVGHEAATTLAQRASGYDKLTLVAQHARERAAAVEAMVVRVLRRDGFALGQLTLRFNSLISQRLDDRLNPLGPALLCEYFLQAGRSLGVGIKVKLILLKLFERYVLSDAGQLYGEANQLLSATGILPELKSVHSRRAAQPAPANVAHPASHAARHAPAD
;
A
#
# COMPACT_ATOMS: atom_id res chain seq x y z
N MET A 1 -43.04 -54.53 36.17
CA MET A 1 -41.65 -54.14 35.81
C MET A 1 -41.12 -55.18 34.84
N PRO A 2 -40.32 -54.90 33.80
CA PRO A 2 -39.49 -53.71 33.48
C PRO A 2 -39.86 -53.14 32.07
N ASN A 3 -39.15 -52.25 31.37
CA ASN A 3 -38.47 -50.99 31.67
C ASN A 3 -38.40 -50.22 30.33
N ASP A 4 -38.28 -48.89 30.45
CA ASP A 4 -38.29 -47.85 29.43
C ASP A 4 -37.21 -48.02 28.35
N GLY A 5 -37.54 -47.62 27.11
CA GLY A 5 -36.67 -47.70 25.94
C GLY A 5 -36.84 -46.46 25.06
N LYS A 6 -36.55 -45.27 25.62
CA LYS A 6 -36.50 -43.99 24.90
C LYS A 6 -35.45 -44.03 23.79
N VAL A 7 -35.92 -44.02 22.54
CA VAL A 7 -35.08 -43.82 21.35
C VAL A 7 -35.06 -42.33 21.01
N VAL A 8 -33.86 -41.73 21.07
CA VAL A 8 -33.60 -40.33 20.71
C VAL A 8 -33.23 -40.25 19.23
N PRO A 9 -33.75 -39.31 18.42
CA PRO A 9 -33.28 -39.12 17.06
C PRO A 9 -31.90 -38.48 17.06
N PHE A 10 -30.94 -39.14 16.39
CA PHE A 10 -29.63 -38.57 16.08
C PHE A 10 -29.78 -37.33 15.20
N LYS A 11 -29.45 -36.18 15.77
CA LYS A 11 -29.35 -34.89 15.09
C LYS A 11 -28.17 -34.98 14.12
N ALA A 12 -28.45 -34.89 12.82
CA ALA A 12 -27.44 -34.76 11.79
C ALA A 12 -26.54 -33.55 12.13
N THR A 13 -25.30 -33.83 12.51
CA THR A 13 -24.26 -32.81 12.65
C THR A 13 -24.01 -32.25 11.27
N ALA A 14 -24.47 -31.02 11.04
CA ALA A 14 -24.12 -30.23 9.88
C ALA A 14 -22.59 -30.27 9.73
N ASP A 15 -22.19 -30.80 8.58
CA ASP A 15 -20.83 -30.89 8.10
C ASP A 15 -20.23 -29.47 8.02
N HIS A 16 -19.67 -28.99 9.13
CA HIS A 16 -18.74 -27.85 9.14
C HIS A 16 -17.40 -28.35 8.60
N ALA A 17 -17.42 -28.76 7.32
CA ALA A 17 -16.21 -28.80 6.54
C ALA A 17 -15.65 -27.37 6.54
N SER A 18 -14.54 -27.21 7.25
CA SER A 18 -13.66 -26.05 7.24
C SER A 18 -13.18 -25.81 5.80
N ARG A 19 -14.05 -25.18 5.01
CA ARG A 19 -13.76 -24.70 3.67
C ARG A 19 -12.75 -23.57 3.81
N THR A 20 -11.52 -23.84 3.43
CA THR A 20 -10.39 -22.92 3.47
C THR A 20 -10.79 -21.55 2.90
N PRO A 21 -10.50 -20.43 3.58
CA PRO A 21 -10.91 -19.08 3.14
C PRO A 21 -10.48 -18.74 1.71
N MET A 22 -9.36 -19.32 1.25
CA MET A 22 -8.86 -19.17 -0.12
C MET A 22 -9.81 -19.71 -1.20
N ALA A 23 -10.72 -20.62 -0.88
CA ALA A 23 -11.66 -21.22 -1.84
C ALA A 23 -12.84 -20.29 -2.22
N ARG A 24 -12.92 -19.07 -1.66
CA ARG A 24 -14.02 -18.13 -1.87
C ARG A 24 -13.64 -16.86 -2.64
N LEU A 25 -12.36 -16.62 -2.91
CA LEU A 25 -11.95 -15.42 -3.65
C LEU A 25 -12.17 -15.65 -5.16
N PRO A 26 -12.93 -14.80 -5.87
CA PRO A 26 -13.04 -14.87 -7.32
C PRO A 26 -11.64 -14.97 -7.95
N VAL A 27 -11.46 -15.87 -8.92
CA VAL A 27 -10.15 -16.15 -9.55
C VAL A 27 -9.44 -14.88 -10.01
N ILE A 28 -10.20 -13.91 -10.51
CA ILE A 28 -9.68 -12.62 -10.94
C ILE A 28 -9.08 -11.78 -9.80
N LEU A 29 -9.64 -11.83 -8.59
CA LEU A 29 -9.06 -11.16 -7.43
C LEU A 29 -7.79 -11.86 -6.95
N LEU A 30 -7.69 -13.19 -7.08
CA LEU A 30 -6.43 -13.92 -6.86
C LEU A 30 -5.35 -13.44 -7.84
N GLN A 31 -5.69 -13.24 -9.11
CA GLN A 31 -4.76 -12.72 -10.11
C GLN A 31 -4.29 -11.29 -9.80
N VAL A 32 -5.21 -10.39 -9.41
CA VAL A 32 -4.84 -9.03 -8.96
C VAL A 32 -3.90 -9.11 -7.76
N ARG A 33 -4.23 -9.94 -6.77
CA ARG A 33 -3.42 -10.13 -5.56
C ARG A 33 -2.01 -10.62 -5.88
N ASP A 34 -1.88 -11.66 -6.70
CA ASP A 34 -0.58 -12.27 -6.98
C ASP A 34 0.30 -11.35 -7.83
N LYS A 35 -0.29 -10.64 -8.79
CA LYS A 35 0.41 -9.62 -9.58
C LYS A 35 0.89 -8.45 -8.72
N ALA A 36 0.02 -7.96 -7.83
CA ALA A 36 0.37 -6.91 -6.88
C ALA A 36 1.47 -7.36 -5.90
N ALA A 37 1.39 -8.59 -5.38
CA ALA A 37 2.43 -9.16 -4.51
C ALA A 37 3.80 -9.22 -5.20
N GLN A 38 3.83 -9.55 -6.50
CA GLN A 38 5.07 -9.54 -7.28
C GLN A 38 5.67 -8.14 -7.39
N GLN A 39 4.86 -7.12 -7.69
CA GLN A 39 5.31 -5.73 -7.76
C GLN A 39 5.81 -5.23 -6.41
N LEU A 40 5.04 -5.47 -5.35
CA LEU A 40 5.42 -5.09 -3.98
C LEU A 40 6.72 -5.76 -3.55
N ARG A 41 6.95 -7.02 -3.91
CA ARG A 41 8.22 -7.72 -3.64
C ARG A 41 9.40 -7.05 -4.34
N GLN A 42 9.27 -6.71 -5.62
CA GLN A 42 10.34 -6.04 -6.39
C GLN A 42 10.64 -4.64 -5.83
N ALA A 43 9.59 -3.91 -5.44
CA ALA A 43 9.70 -2.60 -4.81
C ALA A 43 10.40 -2.68 -3.43
N LEU A 44 10.07 -3.69 -2.62
CA LEU A 44 10.73 -3.92 -1.32
C LEU A 44 12.21 -4.30 -1.48
N GLN A 45 12.55 -5.12 -2.48
CA GLN A 45 13.95 -5.44 -2.78
C GLN A 45 14.73 -4.16 -3.10
N SER A 46 14.20 -3.35 -4.02
CA SER A 46 14.78 -2.06 -4.39
C SER A 46 14.93 -1.13 -3.17
N LEU A 47 13.90 -1.06 -2.31
CA LEU A 47 13.95 -0.30 -1.07
C LEU A 47 15.13 -0.72 -0.20
N PHE A 48 15.28 -2.02 0.09
CA PHE A 48 16.31 -2.49 1.01
C PHE A 48 17.72 -2.40 0.42
N ASP A 49 17.88 -2.57 -0.89
CA ASP A 49 19.15 -2.33 -1.57
C ASP A 49 19.59 -0.87 -1.42
N ASN A 50 18.68 0.06 -1.72
CA ASN A 50 18.96 1.49 -1.59
C ASN A 50 19.04 1.96 -0.12
N ALA A 51 18.45 1.23 0.81
CA ALA A 51 18.56 1.52 2.24
C ALA A 51 19.97 1.24 2.76
N ASP A 52 20.61 0.15 2.32
CA ASP A 52 22.00 -0.12 2.67
C ASP A 52 22.93 0.99 2.15
N ASP A 53 22.77 1.40 0.90
CA ASP A 53 23.58 2.48 0.31
C ASP A 53 23.37 3.82 1.05
N THR A 54 22.10 4.17 1.31
CA THR A 54 21.76 5.40 2.04
C THR A 54 22.36 5.41 3.44
N LEU A 55 22.26 4.30 4.19
CA LEU A 55 22.80 4.22 5.54
C LEU A 55 24.34 4.23 5.53
N PHE A 56 24.97 3.69 4.49
CA PHE A 56 26.42 3.75 4.32
C PHE A 56 26.89 5.19 4.09
N GLU A 57 26.27 5.91 3.15
CA GLU A 57 26.60 7.32 2.90
C GLU A 57 26.40 8.18 4.16
N MET A 58 25.36 7.91 4.94
CA MET A 58 25.12 8.60 6.21
C MET A 58 26.14 8.26 7.30
N ALA A 59 26.68 7.03 7.31
CA ALA A 59 27.76 6.63 8.21
C ALA A 59 29.09 7.30 7.83
N ASP A 60 29.39 7.39 6.54
CA ASP A 60 30.61 7.99 6.01
C ASP A 60 30.66 9.52 6.25
N THR A 61 29.49 10.16 6.21
CA THR A 61 29.34 11.61 6.45
C THR A 61 28.95 11.98 7.88
N ALA A 62 28.92 11.01 8.80
CA ALA A 62 28.51 11.23 10.18
C ALA A 62 29.48 12.19 10.91
N PRO A 63 28.96 13.10 11.76
CA PRO A 63 29.79 14.09 12.45
C PRO A 63 30.57 13.52 13.64
N ASP A 64 30.14 12.38 14.17
CA ASP A 64 30.76 11.72 15.32
C ASP A 64 30.69 10.19 15.22
N ASP A 65 31.58 9.53 15.96
CA ASP A 65 31.72 8.08 15.97
C ASP A 65 30.46 7.37 16.50
N ALA A 66 29.66 8.03 17.33
CA ALA A 66 28.44 7.43 17.89
C ALA A 66 27.35 7.32 16.82
N GLU A 67 27.15 8.36 16.02
CA GLU A 67 26.21 8.38 14.90
C GLU A 67 26.68 7.47 13.76
N GLN A 68 27.98 7.44 13.47
CA GLN A 68 28.55 6.49 12.53
C GLN A 68 28.28 5.03 12.94
N ASN A 69 28.57 4.68 14.20
CA ASN A 69 28.32 3.33 14.73
C ASN A 69 26.84 2.98 14.69
N LEU A 70 25.94 3.93 14.99
CA LEU A 70 24.49 3.72 14.89
C LEU A 70 24.08 3.29 13.48
N PHE A 71 24.62 3.92 12.43
CA PHE A 71 24.30 3.57 11.05
C PHE A 71 24.90 2.22 10.63
N PHE A 72 26.13 1.90 11.07
CA PHE A 72 26.73 0.58 10.81
C PHE A 72 25.97 -0.56 11.48
N GLU A 73 25.55 -0.39 12.74
CA GLU A 73 24.71 -1.37 13.43
C GLU A 73 23.35 -1.53 12.74
N ALA A 74 22.75 -0.41 12.33
CA ALA A 74 21.48 -0.43 11.62
C ALA A 74 21.55 -1.15 10.28
N MET A 75 22.61 -0.93 9.48
CA MET A 75 22.83 -1.67 8.23
C MET A 75 22.98 -3.16 8.47
N ARG A 76 23.77 -3.56 9.48
CA ARG A 76 23.96 -4.96 9.84
C ARG A 76 22.62 -5.61 10.20
N ASP A 77 21.84 -4.98 11.07
CA ASP A 77 20.55 -5.49 11.50
C ASP A 77 19.54 -5.55 10.35
N LEU A 78 19.56 -4.55 9.46
CA LEU A 78 18.74 -4.52 8.26
C LEU A 78 19.07 -5.68 7.33
N ARG A 79 20.36 -5.92 7.04
CA ARG A 79 20.82 -7.05 6.21
C ARG A 79 20.42 -8.40 6.79
N LEU A 80 20.58 -8.58 8.11
CA LEU A 80 20.21 -9.82 8.79
C LEU A 80 18.71 -10.09 8.77
N LYS A 81 17.88 -9.05 8.96
CA LYS A 81 16.43 -9.20 9.08
C LYS A 81 15.66 -9.00 7.78
N ARG A 82 16.31 -8.54 6.69
CA ARG A 82 15.69 -8.21 5.39
C ARG A 82 14.66 -9.24 4.93
N LYS A 83 15.09 -10.50 4.78
CA LYS A 83 14.21 -11.60 4.33
C LYS A 83 13.02 -11.84 5.25
N SER A 84 13.21 -11.70 6.56
CA SER A 84 12.12 -11.84 7.54
C SER A 84 11.11 -10.70 7.42
N ILE A 85 11.57 -9.48 7.18
CA ILE A 85 10.71 -8.30 7.03
C ILE A 85 9.92 -8.39 5.71
N GLU A 86 10.58 -8.72 4.60
CA GLU A 86 9.91 -8.92 3.30
C GLU A 86 8.82 -9.99 3.39
N ARG A 87 9.15 -11.12 4.03
CA ARG A 87 8.17 -12.20 4.25
C ARG A 87 7.02 -11.74 5.12
N ALA A 88 7.29 -11.13 6.27
CA ALA A 88 6.25 -10.67 7.18
C ALA A 88 5.32 -9.63 6.51
N PHE A 89 5.87 -8.74 5.68
CA PHE A 89 5.08 -7.79 4.90
C PHE A 89 4.12 -8.52 3.95
N LEU A 90 4.64 -9.47 3.17
CA LEU A 90 3.82 -10.22 2.21
C LEU A 90 2.78 -11.11 2.92
N ASP A 91 3.12 -11.72 4.06
CA ASP A 91 2.19 -12.51 4.85
C ASP A 91 1.00 -11.66 5.34
N LEU A 92 1.26 -10.43 5.82
CA LEU A 92 0.19 -9.48 6.20
C LEU A 92 -0.66 -9.04 5.02
N TYR A 93 -0.01 -8.80 3.88
CA TYR A 93 -0.68 -8.46 2.63
C TYR A 93 -1.63 -9.58 2.18
N TYR A 94 -1.16 -10.83 2.14
CA TYR A 94 -2.00 -11.98 1.79
C TYR A 94 -3.13 -12.18 2.80
N GLN A 95 -2.85 -11.99 4.09
CA GLN A 95 -3.86 -12.09 5.13
C GLN A 95 -4.97 -11.04 4.93
N ALA A 96 -4.63 -9.80 4.59
CA ALA A 96 -5.65 -8.79 4.33
C ALA A 96 -6.57 -9.14 3.15
N PHE A 97 -6.06 -9.79 2.10
CA PHE A 97 -6.89 -10.32 1.02
C PHE A 97 -7.81 -11.46 1.47
N ILE A 98 -7.39 -12.27 2.44
CA ILE A 98 -8.24 -13.30 3.05
C ILE A 98 -9.33 -12.63 3.89
N ASP A 99 -8.96 -11.61 4.69
CA ASP A 99 -9.86 -10.94 5.62
C ASP A 99 -11.03 -10.30 4.86
N ILE A 100 -10.79 -9.60 3.74
CA ILE A 100 -11.86 -8.95 2.97
C ILE A 100 -12.87 -9.90 2.31
N VAL A 101 -12.55 -11.21 2.24
CA VAL A 101 -13.45 -12.26 1.71
C VAL A 101 -14.15 -13.00 2.85
N GLY A 102 -13.49 -13.10 4.00
CA GLY A 102 -14.03 -13.77 5.19
C GLY A 102 -15.13 -12.95 5.85
N HIS A 103 -16.14 -13.62 6.40
CA HIS A 103 -17.18 -12.98 7.21
C HIS A 103 -16.66 -12.40 8.55
N GLU A 104 -15.38 -12.60 8.88
CA GLU A 104 -14.75 -12.08 10.10
C GLU A 104 -13.95 -10.78 9.92
N ALA A 105 -13.96 -10.16 8.72
CA ALA A 105 -13.18 -8.94 8.46
C ALA A 105 -13.51 -7.82 9.45
N ALA A 106 -14.76 -7.70 9.91
CA ALA A 106 -15.18 -6.62 10.79
C ALA A 106 -14.45 -6.59 12.15
N THR A 107 -14.06 -7.75 12.70
CA THR A 107 -13.47 -7.82 14.05
C THR A 107 -11.95 -7.66 14.01
N THR A 108 -11.28 -8.29 13.04
CA THR A 108 -9.81 -8.25 12.91
C THR A 108 -9.31 -6.91 12.35
N LEU A 109 -10.07 -6.29 11.45
CA LEU A 109 -9.71 -5.04 10.80
C LEU A 109 -9.85 -3.83 11.74
N ALA A 110 -10.87 -3.84 12.62
CA ALA A 110 -11.04 -2.85 13.69
C ALA A 110 -9.90 -2.93 14.73
N GLN A 111 -9.39 -4.14 15.01
CA GLN A 111 -8.24 -4.35 15.89
C GLN A 111 -6.92 -3.86 15.27
N ARG A 112 -6.74 -4.01 13.95
CA ARG A 112 -5.59 -3.46 13.21
C ARG A 112 -5.60 -1.93 13.20
N ALA A 113 -6.75 -1.32 12.90
CA ALA A 113 -6.94 0.14 12.98
C ALA A 113 -6.73 0.71 14.40
N SER A 114 -6.97 -0.08 15.44
CA SER A 114 -6.88 0.33 16.86
C SER A 114 -5.57 -0.06 17.57
N GLY A 115 -4.64 -0.74 16.88
CA GLY A 115 -3.41 -1.29 17.45
C GLY A 115 -2.31 -0.27 17.80
N TYR A 116 -2.67 0.99 18.05
CA TYR A 116 -1.77 2.08 18.40
C TYR A 116 -2.10 2.65 19.78
N ASP A 117 -1.91 1.85 20.83
CA ASP A 117 -1.72 2.44 22.16
C ASP A 117 -0.91 1.55 23.10
N LYS A 118 0.32 2.00 23.43
CA LYS A 118 0.78 2.18 24.82
C LYS A 118 2.24 2.63 24.95
N LEU A 119 2.41 3.58 25.88
CA LEU A 119 3.60 4.00 26.66
C LEU A 119 4.37 5.26 26.19
N THR A 120 4.69 6.11 27.15
CA THR A 120 4.67 7.57 27.03
C THR A 120 5.97 8.21 26.51
N LEU A 121 7.04 7.42 26.33
CA LEU A 121 8.24 7.79 25.54
C LEU A 121 8.26 7.09 24.17
N VAL A 122 7.59 5.93 24.08
CA VAL A 122 7.19 5.30 22.80
C VAL A 122 6.19 6.20 22.06
N ALA A 123 5.44 7.03 22.79
CA ALA A 123 4.43 7.93 22.26
C ALA A 123 5.00 9.04 21.36
N GLN A 124 6.17 9.63 21.65
CA GLN A 124 6.70 10.72 20.82
C GLN A 124 7.26 10.20 19.49
N HIS A 125 8.09 9.16 19.52
CA HIS A 125 8.54 8.48 18.31
C HIS A 125 7.39 7.78 17.57
N ALA A 126 6.30 7.41 18.26
CA ALA A 126 5.08 6.95 17.61
C ALA A 126 4.33 8.10 16.92
N ARG A 127 4.26 9.30 17.53
CA ARG A 127 3.66 10.49 16.92
C ARG A 127 4.42 10.95 15.68
N GLU A 128 5.75 11.05 15.75
CA GLU A 128 6.59 11.41 14.60
C GLU A 128 6.40 10.43 13.44
N ARG A 129 6.40 9.13 13.76
CA ARG A 129 6.13 8.07 12.79
C ARG A 129 4.72 8.15 12.22
N ALA A 130 3.71 8.36 13.06
CA ALA A 130 2.33 8.49 12.64
C ALA A 130 2.13 9.72 11.74
N ALA A 131 2.75 10.85 12.07
CA ALA A 131 2.72 12.05 11.25
C ALA A 131 3.39 11.84 9.90
N ALA A 132 4.54 11.15 9.86
CA ALA A 132 5.20 10.79 8.61
C ALA A 132 4.31 9.91 7.73
N VAL A 133 3.69 8.87 8.32
CA VAL A 133 2.78 7.95 7.64
C VAL A 133 1.54 8.67 7.12
N GLU A 134 0.89 9.50 7.94
CA GLU A 134 -0.28 10.28 7.54
C GLU A 134 0.07 11.19 6.35
N ALA A 135 1.22 11.86 6.40
CA ALA A 135 1.68 12.71 5.32
C ALA A 135 1.93 11.91 4.01
N MET A 136 2.53 10.71 4.10
CA MET A 136 2.71 9.80 2.96
C MET A 136 1.36 9.37 2.36
N VAL A 137 0.43 8.93 3.22
CA VAL A 137 -0.92 8.49 2.82
C VAL A 137 -1.67 9.63 2.11
N VAL A 138 -1.69 10.82 2.69
CA VAL A 138 -2.33 12.00 2.07
C VAL A 138 -1.72 12.32 0.72
N ARG A 139 -0.39 12.24 0.56
CA ARG A 139 0.27 12.49 -0.74
C ARG A 139 -0.15 11.46 -1.80
N VAL A 140 -0.16 10.18 -1.47
CA VAL A 140 -0.58 9.12 -2.40
C VAL A 140 -2.06 9.26 -2.75
N LEU A 141 -2.93 9.53 -1.77
CA LEU A 141 -4.37 9.71 -2.03
C LEU A 141 -4.66 10.95 -2.88
N ARG A 142 -3.90 12.04 -2.73
CA ARG A 142 -4.01 13.22 -3.61
C ARG A 142 -3.62 12.89 -5.06
N ARG A 143 -2.62 12.04 -5.26
CA ARG A 143 -2.10 11.68 -6.60
C ARG A 143 -2.95 10.60 -7.27
N ASP A 144 -3.23 9.52 -6.55
CA ASP A 144 -3.77 8.27 -7.08
C ASP A 144 -5.13 7.88 -6.48
N GLY A 145 -5.71 8.71 -5.61
CA GLY A 145 -6.96 8.39 -4.90
C GLY A 145 -8.14 8.10 -5.82
N PHE A 146 -8.19 8.71 -7.01
CA PHE A 146 -9.21 8.38 -8.02
C PHE A 146 -9.07 6.93 -8.53
N ALA A 147 -7.83 6.49 -8.83
CA ALA A 147 -7.57 5.13 -9.29
C ALA A 147 -7.82 4.11 -8.18
N LEU A 148 -7.44 4.45 -6.94
CA LEU A 148 -7.74 3.63 -5.77
C LEU A 148 -9.25 3.50 -5.55
N GLY A 149 -10.01 4.59 -5.60
CA GLY A 149 -11.46 4.56 -5.44
C GLY A 149 -12.17 3.69 -6.49
N GLN A 150 -11.72 3.72 -7.74
CA GLN A 150 -12.23 2.79 -8.78
C GLN A 150 -11.91 1.34 -8.45
N LEU A 151 -10.70 1.07 -7.97
CA LEU A 151 -10.28 -0.27 -7.58
C LEU A 151 -11.12 -0.77 -6.40
N THR A 152 -11.34 0.06 -5.40
CA THR A 152 -12.22 -0.23 -4.24
C THR A 152 -13.65 -0.53 -4.69
N LEU A 153 -14.21 0.25 -5.62
CA LEU A 153 -15.55 -0.01 -6.18
C LEU A 153 -15.62 -1.36 -6.90
N ARG A 154 -14.60 -1.70 -7.70
CA ARG A 154 -14.53 -3.00 -8.37
C ARG A 154 -14.38 -4.14 -7.37
N PHE A 155 -13.57 -3.98 -6.32
CA PHE A 155 -13.46 -4.96 -5.23
C PHE A 155 -14.81 -5.16 -4.54
N ASN A 156 -15.52 -4.08 -4.22
CA ASN A 156 -16.86 -4.13 -3.61
C ASN A 156 -17.91 -4.88 -4.43
N SER A 157 -17.75 -4.97 -5.75
CA SER A 157 -18.65 -5.78 -6.60
C SER A 157 -18.38 -7.28 -6.53
N LEU A 158 -17.26 -7.69 -5.95
CA LEU A 158 -16.75 -9.07 -5.94
C LEU A 158 -16.75 -9.71 -4.55
N ILE A 159 -16.94 -8.91 -3.51
CA ILE A 159 -16.95 -9.34 -2.11
C ILE A 159 -18.28 -8.95 -1.46
N SER A 160 -18.67 -9.66 -0.41
CA SER A 160 -19.94 -9.41 0.28
C SER A 160 -19.89 -8.25 1.26
N GLN A 161 -18.69 -7.85 1.72
CA GLN A 161 -18.51 -6.78 2.69
C GLN A 161 -18.04 -5.50 2.00
N ARG A 162 -18.68 -4.38 2.32
CA ARG A 162 -18.28 -3.08 1.79
C ARG A 162 -16.93 -2.66 2.37
N LEU A 163 -15.96 -2.49 1.48
CA LEU A 163 -14.68 -1.83 1.71
C LEU A 163 -14.77 -0.34 1.42
N ASP A 164 -14.06 0.43 2.24
CA ASP A 164 -13.67 1.80 1.93
C ASP A 164 -12.21 1.83 1.45
N ASP A 165 -11.75 3.00 1.01
CA ASP A 165 -10.38 3.17 0.51
C ASP A 165 -9.31 2.99 1.60
N ARG A 166 -9.65 3.19 2.88
CA ARG A 166 -8.73 3.02 4.01
C ARG A 166 -8.51 1.54 4.33
N LEU A 167 -9.51 0.73 4.04
CA LEU A 167 -9.56 -0.72 4.27
C LEU A 167 -9.20 -1.54 3.03
N ASN A 168 -8.92 -0.88 1.90
CA ASN A 168 -8.46 -1.55 0.70
C ASN A 168 -7.04 -2.13 0.93
N PRO A 169 -6.80 -3.45 0.76
CA PRO A 169 -5.48 -4.06 0.98
C PRO A 169 -4.34 -3.51 0.11
N LEU A 170 -4.67 -2.84 -0.99
CA LEU A 170 -3.72 -2.14 -1.86
C LEU A 170 -3.60 -0.66 -1.52
N GLY A 171 -4.45 -0.14 -0.64
CA GLY A 171 -4.45 1.26 -0.23
C GLY A 171 -3.18 1.65 0.55
N PRO A 172 -2.75 2.92 0.44
CA PRO A 172 -1.49 3.37 1.04
C PRO A 172 -1.47 3.26 2.57
N ALA A 173 -2.64 3.37 3.22
CA ALA A 173 -2.75 3.22 4.67
C ALA A 173 -2.37 1.81 5.13
N LEU A 174 -2.96 0.78 4.51
CA LEU A 174 -2.67 -0.61 4.85
C LEU A 174 -1.27 -1.05 4.41
N LEU A 175 -0.78 -0.58 3.25
CA LEU A 175 0.60 -0.85 2.84
C LEU A 175 1.62 -0.29 3.84
N CYS A 176 1.40 0.93 4.34
CA CYS A 176 2.21 1.49 5.43
C CYS A 176 2.10 0.66 6.70
N GLU A 177 0.90 0.21 7.08
CA GLU A 177 0.70 -0.63 8.26
C GLU A 177 1.45 -1.96 8.17
N TYR A 178 1.40 -2.65 7.03
CA TYR A 178 2.13 -3.90 6.82
C TYR A 178 3.63 -3.70 6.99
N PHE A 179 4.18 -2.62 6.42
CA PHE A 179 5.59 -2.30 6.53
C PHE A 179 6.02 -2.00 7.96
N LEU A 180 5.23 -1.18 8.67
CA LEU A 180 5.48 -0.88 10.08
C LEU A 180 5.39 -2.13 10.95
N GLN A 181 4.44 -3.03 10.65
CA GLN A 181 4.28 -4.26 11.40
C GLN A 181 5.41 -5.25 11.15
N ALA A 182 5.81 -5.42 9.89
CA ALA A 182 6.92 -6.27 9.49
C ALA A 182 8.26 -5.76 10.07
N GLY A 183 8.44 -4.45 10.16
CA GLY A 183 9.65 -3.80 10.67
C GLY A 183 9.73 -3.66 12.21
N ARG A 184 8.71 -4.08 12.99
CA ARG A 184 8.70 -3.87 14.45
C ARG A 184 9.91 -4.48 15.16
N SER A 185 10.38 -5.62 14.68
CA SER A 185 11.51 -6.37 15.27
C SER A 185 12.89 -5.87 14.83
N LEU A 186 12.97 -4.88 13.92
CA LEU A 186 14.25 -4.41 13.37
C LEU A 186 15.18 -3.83 14.45
N GLY A 187 14.66 -3.36 15.59
CA GLY A 187 15.49 -2.96 16.75
C GLY A 187 16.25 -1.64 16.58
N VAL A 188 16.18 -1.02 15.40
CA VAL A 188 16.89 0.23 15.09
C VAL A 188 16.22 1.48 15.68
N GLY A 189 17.03 2.53 15.86
CA GLY A 189 16.60 3.84 16.35
C GLY A 189 15.58 4.53 15.43
N ILE A 190 14.91 5.56 15.95
CA ILE A 190 13.86 6.29 15.22
C ILE A 190 14.39 6.93 13.92
N LYS A 191 15.63 7.43 13.92
CA LYS A 191 16.25 8.08 12.75
C LYS A 191 16.28 7.12 11.55
N VAL A 192 16.73 5.90 11.76
CA VAL A 192 16.75 4.83 10.74
C VAL A 192 15.34 4.44 10.32
N LYS A 193 14.38 4.32 11.26
CA LYS A 193 12.98 4.01 10.93
C LYS A 193 12.36 5.08 10.02
N LEU A 194 12.65 6.37 10.26
CA LEU A 194 12.17 7.45 9.41
C LEU A 194 12.82 7.45 8.02
N ILE A 195 14.11 7.08 7.92
CA ILE A 195 14.79 6.88 6.62
C ILE A 195 14.12 5.75 5.85
N LEU A 196 13.89 4.60 6.48
CA LEU A 196 13.21 3.47 5.87
C LEU A 196 11.79 3.81 5.42
N LEU A 197 11.05 4.63 6.17
CA LEU A 197 9.73 5.11 5.75
C LEU A 197 9.79 6.04 4.53
N LYS A 198 10.79 6.93 4.45
CA LYS A 198 11.02 7.75 3.26
C LYS A 198 11.37 6.90 2.04
N LEU A 199 12.20 5.87 2.21
CA LEU A 199 12.52 4.92 1.14
C LEU A 199 11.28 4.11 0.75
N PHE A 200 10.45 3.70 1.72
CA PHE A 200 9.17 3.05 1.43
C PHE A 200 8.26 3.92 0.58
N GLU A 201 8.16 5.22 0.90
CA GLU A 201 7.45 6.16 0.04
C GLU A 201 8.01 6.19 -1.37
N ARG A 202 9.34 6.28 -1.51
CA ARG A 202 10.04 6.45 -2.78
C ARG A 202 10.01 5.22 -3.68
N TYR A 203 10.05 4.02 -3.12
CA TYR A 203 10.17 2.78 -3.91
C TYR A 203 8.88 1.96 -3.96
N VAL A 204 8.02 2.05 -2.94
CA VAL A 204 6.79 1.25 -2.89
C VAL A 204 5.56 2.10 -3.21
N LEU A 205 5.42 3.27 -2.56
CA LEU A 205 4.24 4.11 -2.76
C LEU A 205 4.31 4.97 -4.03
N SER A 206 5.51 5.26 -4.54
CA SER A 206 5.70 6.01 -5.78
C SER A 206 5.02 5.34 -6.98
N ASP A 207 5.02 4.01 -7.02
CA ASP A 207 4.45 3.18 -8.09
C ASP A 207 3.01 2.73 -7.83
N ALA A 208 2.40 3.19 -6.73
CA ALA A 208 1.02 2.85 -6.37
C ALA A 208 0.01 3.18 -7.49
N GLY A 209 0.20 4.27 -8.22
CA GLY A 209 -0.64 4.62 -9.37
C GLY A 209 -0.58 3.60 -10.50
N GLN A 210 0.60 3.07 -10.81
CA GLN A 210 0.77 2.01 -11.81
C GLN A 210 0.10 0.71 -11.34
N LEU A 211 0.35 0.33 -10.08
CA LEU A 211 -0.28 -0.83 -9.44
C LEU A 211 -1.81 -0.76 -9.55
N TYR A 212 -2.41 0.38 -9.22
CA TYR A 212 -3.86 0.57 -9.32
C TYR A 212 -4.35 0.55 -10.77
N GLY A 213 -3.61 1.18 -11.69
CA GLY A 213 -3.94 1.18 -13.11
C GLY A 213 -4.01 -0.23 -13.69
N GLU A 214 -3.00 -1.05 -13.42
CA GLU A 214 -2.92 -2.43 -13.89
C GLU A 214 -4.00 -3.32 -13.26
N ALA A 215 -4.27 -3.16 -11.96
CA ALA A 215 -5.34 -3.89 -11.26
C ALA A 215 -6.73 -3.52 -11.81
N ASN A 216 -7.00 -2.22 -12.00
CA ASN A 216 -8.25 -1.75 -12.60
C ASN A 216 -8.43 -2.28 -14.03
N GLN A 217 -7.37 -2.26 -14.84
CA GLN A 217 -7.42 -2.77 -16.22
C GLN A 217 -7.70 -4.28 -16.25
N LEU A 218 -7.05 -5.06 -15.39
CA LEU A 218 -7.27 -6.49 -15.28
C LEU A 218 -8.74 -6.81 -14.95
N LEU A 219 -9.31 -6.13 -13.94
CA LEU A 219 -10.71 -6.30 -13.57
C LEU A 219 -11.66 -5.86 -14.70
N SER A 220 -11.33 -4.77 -15.39
CA SER A 220 -12.15 -4.22 -16.48
C SER A 220 -12.19 -5.16 -17.68
N ALA A 221 -11.06 -5.75 -18.03
CA ALA A 221 -10.97 -6.72 -19.13
C ALA A 221 -11.82 -7.97 -18.89
N THR A 222 -12.08 -8.30 -17.62
CA THR A 222 -12.98 -9.41 -17.23
C THR A 222 -14.45 -9.02 -17.05
N GLY A 223 -14.83 -7.80 -17.45
CA GLY A 223 -16.22 -7.34 -17.41
C GLY A 223 -16.72 -6.85 -16.05
N ILE A 224 -15.82 -6.66 -15.07
CA ILE A 224 -16.18 -6.13 -13.77
C ILE A 224 -16.28 -4.61 -13.90
N LEU A 225 -17.48 -4.04 -13.81
CA LEU A 225 -17.73 -2.58 -13.91
C LEU A 225 -16.92 -1.88 -15.03
N PRO A 226 -16.99 -2.32 -16.30
CA PRO A 226 -16.16 -1.79 -17.39
C PRO A 226 -16.45 -0.32 -17.71
N GLU A 227 -17.66 0.15 -17.38
CA GLU A 227 -18.12 1.53 -17.58
C GLU A 227 -17.42 2.56 -16.66
N LEU A 228 -16.69 2.10 -15.63
CA LEU A 228 -15.84 2.99 -14.82
C LEU A 228 -14.69 3.51 -15.70
N LYS A 229 -14.75 4.80 -16.07
CA LYS A 229 -13.77 5.49 -16.93
C LYS A 229 -12.32 5.10 -16.60
N SER A 230 -11.65 4.39 -17.50
CA SER A 230 -10.25 3.97 -17.34
C SER A 230 -9.34 5.17 -17.06
N VAL A 231 -8.56 5.09 -15.96
CA VAL A 231 -7.61 6.11 -15.50
C VAL A 231 -6.54 6.44 -16.55
N HIS A 232 -6.28 5.53 -17.48
CA HIS A 232 -5.28 5.69 -18.54
C HIS A 232 -5.56 6.86 -19.51
N SER A 233 -6.75 7.47 -19.48
CA SER A 233 -7.08 8.56 -20.40
C SER A 233 -6.41 9.91 -20.08
N ARG A 234 -5.74 10.09 -18.93
CA ARG A 234 -5.17 11.41 -18.57
C ARG A 234 -3.72 11.65 -19.01
N ARG A 235 -2.99 10.63 -19.50
CA ARG A 235 -1.58 10.82 -19.93
C ARG A 235 -1.41 11.14 -21.41
N ALA A 236 -2.47 11.13 -22.21
CA ALA A 236 -2.43 11.34 -23.67
C ALA A 236 -2.97 12.71 -24.15
N ALA A 237 -3.24 13.65 -23.25
CA ALA A 237 -3.73 14.98 -23.63
C ALA A 237 -2.95 16.09 -22.93
N GLN A 238 -1.70 16.29 -23.33
CA GLN A 238 -1.10 17.62 -23.28
C GLN A 238 -1.13 18.18 -24.71
N PRO A 239 -1.92 19.24 -24.99
CA PRO A 239 -1.71 20.03 -26.19
C PRO A 239 -0.40 20.78 -26.03
N ALA A 240 0.53 20.61 -26.97
CA ALA A 240 1.70 21.47 -27.08
C ALA A 240 1.26 22.95 -27.16
N PRO A 241 1.94 23.89 -26.49
CA PRO A 241 1.60 25.30 -26.63
C PRO A 241 1.86 25.75 -28.07
N ALA A 242 0.79 26.15 -28.75
CA ALA A 242 0.84 26.75 -30.07
C ALA A 242 1.61 28.08 -30.02
N ASN A 243 2.58 28.19 -30.91
CA ASN A 243 3.41 29.35 -31.17
C ASN A 243 2.52 30.57 -31.50
N VAL A 244 2.49 31.58 -30.62
CA VAL A 244 1.71 32.79 -30.83
C VAL A 244 2.55 33.75 -31.67
N ALA A 245 2.28 33.76 -32.98
CA ALA A 245 2.80 34.76 -33.90
C ALA A 245 2.28 36.16 -33.49
N HIS A 246 3.20 37.11 -33.33
CA HIS A 246 2.90 38.53 -33.15
C HIS A 246 2.18 39.09 -34.38
N PRO A 247 1.03 39.77 -34.23
CA PRO A 247 0.51 40.64 -35.27
C PRO A 247 1.12 42.04 -35.13
N ALA A 248 1.71 42.51 -36.22
CA ALA A 248 2.08 43.89 -36.44
C ALA A 248 0.84 44.76 -36.75
N SER A 249 0.81 45.98 -36.23
CA SER A 249 -0.01 47.11 -36.70
C SER A 249 0.74 48.39 -36.31
N HIS A 250 1.52 49.05 -37.18
CA HIS A 250 1.18 49.90 -38.34
C HIS A 250 0.47 51.22 -37.97
N ALA A 251 1.25 52.30 -37.90
CA ALA A 251 0.86 53.69 -38.19
C ALA A 251 2.16 54.46 -38.53
N ALA A 252 2.61 54.48 -39.80
CA ALA A 252 2.19 55.37 -40.89
C ALA A 252 2.67 56.84 -40.74
N ARG A 253 3.80 57.11 -41.41
CA ARG A 253 4.08 58.26 -42.29
C ARG A 253 4.21 59.68 -41.69
N HIS A 254 5.46 60.16 -41.69
CA HIS A 254 5.82 61.42 -42.36
C HIS A 254 7.17 61.26 -43.06
N ALA A 255 7.27 61.76 -44.29
CA ALA A 255 8.43 61.73 -45.19
C ALA A 255 8.79 63.20 -45.58
N PRO A 256 9.75 63.48 -46.48
CA PRO A 256 11.14 63.83 -46.15
C PRO A 256 11.62 65.16 -46.78
N ALA A 257 12.95 65.38 -46.76
CA ALA A 257 13.81 66.39 -47.43
C ALA A 257 13.86 67.78 -46.75
N ASP A 258 15.01 68.43 -46.53
CA ASP A 258 16.37 68.35 -47.11
C ASP A 258 17.48 68.10 -46.05
#